data_AF-A0A0C2CYV9-F1
#
_entry.id   AF-A0A0C2CYV9-F1
#
_cell.length_a   1.000
_cell.length_b   1.000
_cell.length_c   1.000
_cell.angle_alpha   90.00
_cell.angle_beta   90.00
_cell.angle_gamma   90.00
#
_symmetry.space_group_name_H-M   'P 1'
#
loop_
_entity.id
_entity.type
_entity.pdbx_description
1 polymer ?
#
loop_
_entity_poly.entity_id
_entity_poly.type
_entity_poly.pdbx_seq_one_letter_code
_entity_poly.pdbx_strand_id
1 'polypeptide(L)'
;MASEPDPEAFFAELAATALATAKAAPELVDVTPLIGRGWCLGFRVANERADIVEVNALTEPSSQQLTYSYRPAKLDSPTRERRLDRVGLLLCKALERVPIEGELPEIAVEIEAEDEPPPRENMSFWLPGECDRGCIFCSVSVQSSTDGRALRLPLMQSGTASREREDLEAKLRAHASRAAEICIEWSGKDCLLSPLFDDGLRLAHELGYRDMGIQTPGSRLLEDGFVQFLREHSVVRAGLTAHAGDEATFDEVGGKAGAYNTFWAGLEQLLANDFRVSLEVPCVAKTVDGLAQHVAKLVSYPCSITCFFWYPDEDMDGTFPTIGMPYARAIAALEQLRERVPAQRVAIDGIPECAVASDLREHFFWSYGGGHMTFIDFERVPACASCSARDRCPGVPPVYLQHHEFEYPPLPDVAPAQ
;
A
#
# COMPACT_ATOMS: atom_id res chain seq x y z
N MET A 1 22.93 -44.91 25.90
CA MET A 1 21.74 -44.13 25.49
C MET A 1 22.13 -42.68 25.66
N ALA A 2 22.24 -41.91 24.58
CA ALA A 2 22.41 -40.47 24.71
C ALA A 2 21.11 -39.94 25.35
N SER A 3 21.21 -39.11 26.38
CA SER A 3 20.05 -38.40 26.92
C SER A 3 19.44 -37.56 25.80
N GLU A 4 18.11 -37.55 25.68
CA GLU A 4 17.41 -36.63 24.78
C GLU A 4 17.92 -35.20 25.03
N PRO A 5 18.24 -34.43 23.98
CA PRO A 5 18.70 -33.07 24.13
C PRO A 5 17.63 -32.25 24.84
N ASP A 6 18.03 -31.55 25.90
CA ASP A 6 17.17 -30.60 26.61
C ASP A 6 16.79 -29.45 25.66
N PRO A 7 15.51 -29.32 25.26
CA PRO A 7 15.08 -28.29 24.32
C PRO A 7 15.44 -26.88 24.79
N GLU A 8 15.40 -26.64 26.11
CA GLU A 8 15.72 -25.33 26.69
C GLU A 8 17.20 -24.97 26.50
N ALA A 9 18.10 -25.94 26.70
CA ALA A 9 19.53 -25.76 26.46
C ALA A 9 19.85 -25.56 24.97
N PHE A 10 19.20 -26.32 24.08
CA PHE A 10 19.36 -26.21 22.64
C PHE A 10 18.97 -24.81 22.12
N PHE A 11 17.80 -24.30 22.53
CA PHE A 11 17.34 -22.98 22.10
C PHE A 11 18.14 -21.83 22.70
N ALA A 12 18.65 -21.97 23.92
CA ALA A 12 19.55 -20.99 24.51
C ALA A 12 20.86 -20.84 23.71
N GLU A 13 21.43 -21.95 23.24
CA GLU A 13 22.64 -21.94 22.40
C GLU A 13 22.37 -21.36 21.00
N LEU A 14 21.24 -21.74 20.37
CA LEU A 14 20.81 -21.22 19.08
C LEU A 14 20.60 -19.69 19.14
N ALA A 15 19.90 -19.20 20.18
CA ALA A 15 19.66 -17.78 20.39
C ALA A 15 20.98 -17.02 20.65
N ALA A 16 21.87 -17.56 21.48
CA ALA A 16 23.18 -16.94 21.75
C ALA A 16 24.02 -16.81 20.47
N THR A 17 23.99 -17.82 19.61
CA THR A 17 24.74 -17.83 18.33
C THR A 17 24.13 -16.88 17.29
N ALA A 18 22.80 -16.83 17.19
CA ALA A 18 22.11 -15.87 16.33
C ALA A 18 22.43 -14.43 16.76
N LEU A 19 22.49 -14.15 18.07
CA LEU A 19 22.84 -12.83 18.59
C LEU A 19 24.30 -12.45 18.37
N ALA A 20 25.21 -13.41 18.51
CA ALA A 20 26.61 -13.21 18.17
C ALA A 20 26.77 -12.85 16.68
N THR A 21 25.95 -13.44 15.82
CA THR A 21 25.88 -13.14 14.38
C THR A 21 25.22 -11.78 14.10
N ALA A 22 24.23 -11.38 14.91
CA ALA A 22 23.51 -10.11 14.79
C ALA A 22 24.28 -8.88 15.32
N LYS A 23 25.53 -9.02 15.77
CA LYS A 23 26.39 -7.93 16.33
C LYS A 23 26.64 -6.73 15.41
N ALA A 24 26.12 -6.71 14.19
CA ALA A 24 26.08 -5.53 13.31
C ALA A 24 24.90 -4.57 13.60
N ALA A 25 23.96 -4.93 14.49
CA ALA A 25 22.83 -4.10 14.89
C ALA A 25 23.00 -3.57 16.33
N PRO A 26 23.51 -2.34 16.54
CA PRO A 26 23.76 -1.77 17.87
C PRO A 26 22.50 -1.52 18.73
N GLU A 27 21.32 -1.92 18.25
CA GLU A 27 20.01 -1.71 18.88
C GLU A 27 19.55 -2.88 19.77
N LEU A 28 20.35 -3.96 19.85
CA LEU A 28 20.09 -5.14 20.68
C LEU A 28 21.06 -5.12 21.88
N VAL A 29 20.57 -4.88 23.09
CA VAL A 29 21.41 -4.73 24.30
C VAL A 29 21.15 -5.83 25.34
N ASP A 30 20.05 -6.59 25.25
CA ASP A 30 19.82 -7.72 26.15
C ASP A 30 18.78 -8.70 25.60
N VAL A 31 19.07 -10.00 25.60
CA VAL A 31 18.14 -11.02 25.09
C VAL A 31 18.04 -12.16 26.08
N THR A 32 16.81 -12.39 26.54
CA THR A 32 16.45 -13.57 27.33
C THR A 32 15.55 -14.44 26.45
N PRO A 33 15.96 -15.66 26.07
CA PRO A 33 15.07 -16.56 25.35
C PRO A 33 13.86 -16.86 26.24
N LEU A 34 12.68 -16.38 25.82
CA LEU A 34 11.41 -16.80 26.42
C LEU A 34 10.99 -18.07 25.71
N ILE A 35 11.19 -19.22 26.36
CA ILE A 35 10.77 -20.50 25.81
C ILE A 35 9.26 -20.64 26.04
N GLY A 36 8.49 -20.58 24.97
CA GLY A 36 7.05 -20.78 24.98
C GLY A 36 6.52 -21.25 23.62
N ARG A 37 5.43 -22.04 23.66
CA ARG A 37 4.55 -22.45 22.54
C ARG A 37 5.28 -22.79 21.22
N GLY A 38 5.61 -24.06 21.02
CA GLY A 38 6.26 -24.52 19.78
C GLY A 38 7.67 -23.97 19.62
N TRP A 39 8.16 -23.83 18.38
CA TRP A 39 9.49 -23.32 18.07
C TRP A 39 9.52 -21.78 18.05
N CYS A 40 8.93 -21.10 19.03
CA CYS A 40 8.92 -19.64 19.09
C CYS A 40 10.03 -19.12 20.02
N LEU A 41 10.87 -18.22 19.52
CA LEU A 41 11.96 -17.57 20.23
C LEU A 41 11.61 -16.10 20.47
N GLY A 42 11.48 -15.70 21.73
CA GLY A 42 11.28 -14.30 22.13
C GLY A 42 12.59 -13.54 22.28
N PHE A 43 12.72 -12.39 21.61
CA PHE A 43 13.88 -11.51 21.66
C PHE A 43 13.48 -10.15 22.24
N ARG A 44 14.09 -9.76 23.36
CA ARG A 44 13.90 -8.42 23.92
C ARG A 44 14.78 -7.41 23.18
N VAL A 45 14.18 -6.32 22.74
CA VAL A 45 14.87 -5.20 22.09
C VAL A 45 15.24 -4.19 23.15
N ALA A 46 16.47 -3.69 23.05
CA ALA A 46 16.98 -2.73 24.00
C ALA A 46 16.57 -1.31 23.64
N ASN A 47 15.36 -1.01 24.02
CA ASN A 47 14.81 0.32 23.97
C ASN A 47 14.16 0.64 25.32
N GLU A 48 13.69 1.88 25.47
CA GLU A 48 13.05 2.38 26.69
C GLU A 48 11.79 1.60 27.11
N ARG A 49 11.22 0.77 26.21
CA ARG A 49 9.98 -0.01 26.44
C ARG A 49 10.22 -1.51 26.58
N ALA A 50 11.45 -1.99 26.39
CA ALA A 50 11.80 -3.41 26.40
C ALA A 50 10.92 -4.26 25.46
N ASP A 51 10.71 -3.77 24.24
CA ASP A 51 9.87 -4.44 23.24
C ASP A 51 10.30 -5.88 22.96
N ILE A 52 9.35 -6.75 22.61
CA ILE A 52 9.63 -8.16 22.32
C ILE A 52 9.37 -8.41 20.83
N VAL A 53 10.28 -9.12 20.18
CA VAL A 53 10.16 -9.65 18.83
C VAL A 53 10.14 -11.17 18.91
N GLU A 54 9.12 -11.79 18.33
CA GLU A 54 8.95 -13.23 18.34
C GLU A 54 9.35 -13.82 16.98
N VAL A 55 10.19 -14.84 17.00
CA VAL A 55 10.61 -15.57 15.81
C VAL A 55 10.21 -17.03 15.92
N ASN A 56 9.39 -17.50 14.99
CA ASN A 56 8.98 -18.88 14.85
C ASN A 56 9.97 -19.62 13.95
N ALA A 57 10.53 -20.72 14.44
CA ALA A 57 11.17 -21.71 13.59
C ALA A 57 10.11 -22.67 13.03
N LEU A 58 10.24 -23.02 11.77
CA LEU A 58 9.35 -23.89 11.04
C LEU A 58 10.20 -24.99 10.44
N THR A 59 9.93 -26.24 10.82
CA THR A 59 10.58 -27.40 10.21
C THR A 59 10.02 -27.63 8.82
N GLU A 60 10.86 -27.62 7.81
CA GLU A 60 10.45 -28.09 6.50
C GLU A 60 10.39 -29.64 6.51
N PRO A 61 9.22 -30.27 6.22
CA PRO A 61 9.01 -31.70 6.45
C PRO A 61 9.98 -32.64 5.73
N SER A 62 10.65 -32.15 4.69
CA SER A 62 11.52 -32.94 3.81
C SER A 62 13.02 -32.73 4.06
N SER A 63 13.45 -31.68 4.77
CA SER A 63 14.85 -31.24 4.74
C SER A 63 15.56 -31.20 6.10
N GLN A 64 14.85 -31.45 7.22
CA GLN A 64 15.36 -31.16 8.58
C GLN A 64 15.91 -29.73 8.73
N GLN A 65 15.64 -28.83 7.79
CA GLN A 65 16.01 -27.44 7.87
C GLN A 65 14.92 -26.66 8.60
N LEU A 66 15.35 -25.77 9.48
CA LEU A 66 14.48 -24.76 10.06
C LEU A 66 14.46 -23.54 9.15
N THR A 67 13.25 -23.13 8.77
CA THR A 67 13.01 -21.79 8.22
C THR A 67 12.48 -20.92 9.34
N TYR A 68 12.80 -19.62 9.34
CA TYR A 68 12.42 -18.75 10.44
C TYR A 68 11.52 -17.63 9.94
N SER A 69 10.40 -17.45 10.60
CA SER A 69 9.46 -16.36 10.33
C SER A 69 9.25 -15.57 11.61
N TYR A 70 9.44 -14.26 11.56
CA TYR A 70 9.11 -13.42 12.70
C TYR A 70 7.69 -12.93 12.55
N ARG A 71 7.07 -12.65 13.69
CA ARG A 71 5.78 -12.00 13.70
C ARG A 71 6.01 -10.49 13.81
N PRO A 72 5.56 -9.70 12.82
CA PRO A 72 5.51 -8.25 12.95
C PRO A 72 4.79 -7.87 14.23
N ALA A 73 5.47 -7.15 15.12
CA ALA A 73 4.84 -6.63 16.31
C ALA A 73 3.89 -5.51 15.87
N LYS A 74 2.58 -5.76 15.90
CA LYS A 74 1.58 -4.72 15.68
C LYS A 74 1.58 -3.77 16.87
N LEU A 75 2.00 -2.54 16.63
CA LEU A 75 2.17 -1.54 17.66
C LEU A 75 1.41 -0.26 17.31
N ASP A 76 1.12 0.50 18.35
CA ASP A 76 0.53 1.84 18.29
C ASP A 76 1.36 2.87 17.49
N SER A 77 2.58 2.52 17.09
CA SER A 77 3.51 3.41 16.39
C SER A 77 4.08 2.73 15.15
N PRO A 78 3.72 3.20 13.93
CA PRO A 78 4.27 2.66 12.68
C PRO A 78 5.79 2.74 12.56
N THR A 79 6.43 3.68 13.28
CA THR A 79 7.89 3.78 13.37
C THR A 79 8.46 2.68 14.25
N ARG A 80 7.77 2.36 15.35
CA ARG A 80 8.11 1.26 16.26
C ARG A 80 7.86 -0.09 15.59
N GLU A 81 6.75 -0.24 14.84
CA GLU A 81 6.47 -1.41 14.00
C GLU A 81 7.59 -1.63 12.99
N ARG A 82 7.93 -0.62 12.17
CA ARG A 82 9.03 -0.73 11.20
C ARG A 82 10.37 -1.08 11.85
N ARG A 83 10.63 -0.55 13.05
CA ARG A 83 11.84 -0.85 13.82
C ARG A 83 11.84 -2.32 14.27
N LEU A 84 10.73 -2.81 14.82
CA LEU A 84 10.62 -4.20 15.27
C LEU A 84 10.56 -5.18 14.10
N ASP A 85 9.97 -4.81 12.97
CA ASP A 85 9.99 -5.59 11.73
C ASP A 85 11.41 -5.76 11.21
N ARG A 86 12.18 -4.67 11.21
CA ARG A 86 13.59 -4.74 10.86
C ARG A 86 14.36 -5.65 11.82
N VAL A 87 14.10 -5.56 13.13
CA VAL A 87 14.73 -6.43 14.12
C VAL A 87 14.33 -7.89 13.89
N GLY A 88 13.06 -8.20 13.68
CA GLY A 88 12.57 -9.55 13.41
C GLY A 88 13.15 -10.15 12.13
N LEU A 89 13.24 -9.36 11.06
CA LEU A 89 13.88 -9.80 9.83
C LEU A 89 15.36 -10.10 10.02
N LEU A 90 16.07 -9.27 10.80
CA LEU A 90 17.47 -9.51 11.12
C LEU A 90 17.66 -10.76 11.98
N LEU A 91 16.76 -11.01 12.93
CA LEU A 91 16.78 -12.20 13.78
C LEU A 91 16.50 -13.48 12.98
N CYS A 92 15.50 -13.49 12.09
CA CYS A 92 15.28 -14.60 11.16
C CYS A 92 16.53 -14.93 10.35
N LYS A 93 17.13 -13.92 9.70
CA LYS A 93 18.35 -14.11 8.90
C LYS A 93 19.54 -14.59 9.73
N ALA A 94 19.65 -14.14 10.98
CA ALA A 94 20.70 -14.59 11.88
C ALA A 94 20.48 -16.05 12.29
N LEU A 95 19.25 -16.44 12.61
CA LEU A 95 18.87 -17.81 12.98
C LEU A 95 19.03 -18.79 11.81
N GLU A 96 18.72 -18.37 10.59
CA GLU A 96 18.96 -19.15 9.35
C GLU A 96 20.44 -19.44 9.10
N ARG A 97 21.35 -18.60 9.64
CA ARG A 97 22.80 -18.76 9.49
C ARG A 97 23.42 -19.63 10.58
N VAL A 98 22.68 -19.97 11.64
CA VAL A 98 23.21 -20.83 12.70
C VAL A 98 23.12 -22.29 12.24
N PRO A 99 24.25 -22.99 12.04
CA PRO A 99 24.22 -24.40 11.73
C PRO A 99 23.61 -25.15 12.92
N ILE A 100 22.57 -25.95 12.65
CA ILE A 100 21.95 -26.80 13.67
C ILE A 100 22.65 -28.14 13.59
N GLU A 101 23.46 -28.45 14.60
CA GLU A 101 24.07 -29.77 14.75
C GLU A 101 23.20 -30.64 15.67
N GLY A 102 22.69 -31.76 15.15
CA GLY A 102 21.88 -32.72 15.91
C GLY A 102 20.45 -32.90 15.41
N GLU A 103 19.73 -33.87 15.99
CA GLU A 103 18.32 -34.09 15.69
C GLU A 103 17.47 -33.04 16.41
N LEU A 104 16.54 -32.43 15.67
CA LEU A 104 15.58 -31.46 16.19
C LEU A 104 14.65 -32.18 17.20
N PRO A 105 14.47 -31.66 18.43
CA PRO A 105 13.54 -32.26 19.39
C PRO A 105 12.13 -32.38 18.80
N GLU A 106 11.49 -33.54 18.97
CA GLU A 106 10.15 -33.81 18.46
C GLU A 106 9.11 -33.10 19.35
N ILE A 107 8.80 -31.84 19.05
CA ILE A 107 7.85 -31.03 19.84
C ILE A 107 6.43 -31.32 19.35
N ALA A 108 5.76 -32.29 19.97
CA ALA A 108 4.31 -32.46 19.89
C ALA A 108 3.63 -31.50 20.88
N VAL A 109 3.33 -30.27 20.42
CA VAL A 109 2.44 -29.37 21.14
C VAL A 109 1.20 -29.14 20.27
N GLU A 110 0.09 -29.80 20.63
CA GLU A 110 -1.23 -29.39 20.16
C GLU A 110 -1.51 -28.00 20.73
N ILE A 111 -1.70 -27.03 19.84
CA ILE A 111 -2.01 -25.65 20.18
C ILE A 111 -3.53 -25.50 20.14
N GLU A 112 -4.17 -25.24 21.27
CA GLU A 112 -5.46 -24.55 21.28
C GLU A 112 -5.19 -23.09 20.85
N ALA A 113 -5.59 -22.75 19.62
CA ALA A 113 -5.43 -21.42 19.06
C ALA A 113 -6.21 -20.39 19.90
N GLU A 114 -5.52 -19.43 20.50
CA GLU A 114 -6.19 -18.18 20.91
C GLU A 114 -6.51 -17.40 19.63
N ASP A 115 -7.80 -17.08 19.45
CA ASP A 115 -8.42 -16.46 18.28
C ASP A 115 -7.83 -15.09 17.93
N GLU A 116 -6.69 -15.04 17.24
CA GLU A 116 -6.38 -13.85 16.44
C GLU A 116 -7.23 -13.88 15.17
N PRO A 117 -8.07 -12.87 14.95
CA PRO A 117 -8.93 -12.85 13.78
C PRO A 117 -8.06 -12.87 12.52
N PRO A 118 -8.44 -13.68 11.52
CA PRO A 118 -7.68 -13.80 10.27
C PRO A 118 -7.47 -12.45 9.59
N PRO A 119 -6.43 -12.31 8.74
CA PRO A 119 -6.23 -11.09 7.95
C PRO A 119 -7.50 -10.77 7.16
N ARG A 120 -7.95 -9.52 7.27
CA ARG A 120 -9.20 -9.10 6.65
C ARG A 120 -9.07 -9.08 5.13
N GLU A 121 -10.06 -9.63 4.44
CA GLU A 121 -10.18 -9.58 2.99
C GLU A 121 -10.62 -8.16 2.56
N ASN A 122 -9.97 -7.58 1.56
CA ASN A 122 -10.38 -6.29 1.00
C ASN A 122 -11.40 -6.52 -0.12
N MET A 123 -12.55 -5.88 -0.03
CA MET A 123 -13.60 -5.90 -1.06
C MET A 123 -13.84 -4.46 -1.55
N SER A 124 -13.63 -4.20 -2.83
CA SER A 124 -13.90 -2.88 -3.41
C SER A 124 -15.26 -2.86 -4.11
N PHE A 125 -16.03 -1.81 -3.85
CA PHE A 125 -17.28 -1.51 -4.55
C PHE A 125 -17.08 -0.26 -5.40
N TRP A 126 -17.05 -0.46 -6.71
CA TRP A 126 -17.09 0.64 -7.66
C TRP A 126 -18.54 1.09 -7.84
N LEU A 127 -18.86 2.29 -7.37
CA LEU A 127 -20.21 2.84 -7.43
C LEU A 127 -20.43 3.66 -8.71
N PRO A 128 -21.60 3.49 -9.36
CA PRO A 128 -21.99 4.30 -10.51
C PRO A 128 -22.32 5.72 -10.07
N GLY A 129 -21.98 6.71 -10.88
CA GLY A 129 -22.25 8.10 -10.52
C GLY A 129 -21.63 9.12 -11.47
N GLU A 130 -21.87 10.38 -11.11
CA GLU A 130 -21.16 11.52 -11.69
C GLU A 130 -19.83 11.71 -10.97
N CYS A 131 -18.89 12.31 -11.69
CA CYS A 131 -17.74 12.96 -11.08
C CYS A 131 -17.92 14.43 -11.34
N ASP A 132 -17.71 15.26 -10.33
CA ASP A 132 -17.63 16.70 -10.55
C ASP A 132 -16.25 17.14 -11.06
N ARG A 133 -15.34 16.19 -11.32
CA ARG A 133 -14.00 16.40 -11.86
C ARG A 133 -13.90 16.05 -13.34
N GLY A 134 -13.04 16.78 -14.03
CA GLY A 134 -12.65 16.54 -15.42
C GLY A 134 -11.16 16.25 -15.51
N CYS A 135 -10.64 15.34 -14.67
CA CYS A 135 -9.20 15.14 -14.55
C CYS A 135 -8.58 14.74 -15.90
N ILE A 136 -7.52 15.42 -16.31
CA ILE A 136 -6.93 15.23 -17.64
C ILE A 136 -6.35 13.83 -17.86
N PHE A 137 -6.04 13.12 -16.78
CA PHE A 137 -5.47 11.77 -16.78
C PHE A 137 -6.50 10.67 -16.47
N CYS A 138 -7.76 11.04 -16.24
CA CYS A 138 -8.80 10.06 -15.96
C CYS A 138 -9.43 9.63 -17.28
N SER A 139 -9.31 8.36 -17.66
CA SER A 139 -9.87 7.80 -18.89
C SER A 139 -11.37 8.07 -19.02
N VAL A 140 -12.08 8.02 -17.88
CA VAL A 140 -13.51 8.38 -17.78
C VAL A 140 -13.78 9.83 -18.19
N SER A 141 -12.90 10.76 -17.84
CA SER A 141 -13.06 12.17 -18.18
C SER A 141 -12.64 12.44 -19.62
N VAL A 142 -11.56 11.82 -20.12
CA VAL A 142 -11.02 12.11 -21.46
C VAL A 142 -11.91 11.58 -22.59
N GLN A 143 -12.46 10.37 -22.45
CA GLN A 143 -13.41 9.81 -23.42
C GLN A 143 -14.66 10.68 -23.63
N SER A 144 -14.95 11.59 -22.69
CA SER A 144 -16.09 12.49 -22.82
C SER A 144 -15.90 13.65 -23.81
N SER A 145 -14.65 13.96 -24.17
CA SER A 145 -14.29 15.18 -24.90
C SER A 145 -14.14 15.01 -26.41
N THR A 146 -13.76 13.83 -26.89
CA THR A 146 -13.39 13.59 -28.30
C THR A 146 -14.58 13.44 -29.25
N ASP A 147 -15.71 12.91 -28.77
CA ASP A 147 -16.88 12.65 -29.64
C ASP A 147 -17.94 13.76 -29.58
N GLY A 148 -17.76 14.80 -28.75
CA GLY A 148 -18.80 15.79 -28.42
C GLY A 148 -20.03 15.19 -27.72
N ARG A 149 -20.11 13.87 -27.62
CA ARG A 149 -20.98 13.11 -26.75
C ARG A 149 -20.08 12.64 -25.62
N ALA A 150 -20.26 13.23 -24.45
CA ALA A 150 -19.67 12.66 -23.26
C ALA A 150 -20.00 11.17 -23.24
N LEU A 151 -18.99 10.29 -23.32
CA LEU A 151 -19.13 8.89 -22.92
C LEU A 151 -19.51 8.94 -21.44
N ARG A 152 -20.81 9.11 -21.23
CA ARG A 152 -21.50 8.88 -19.99
C ARG A 152 -21.31 7.38 -19.79
N LEU A 153 -20.19 6.97 -19.17
CA LEU A 153 -20.15 5.72 -18.42
C LEU A 153 -21.49 5.68 -17.70
N PRO A 154 -22.30 4.64 -17.95
CA PRO A 154 -23.75 4.73 -17.91
C PRO A 154 -24.12 5.54 -16.68
N LEU A 155 -24.48 6.81 -16.90
CA LEU A 155 -25.15 7.57 -15.85
C LEU A 155 -26.30 6.67 -15.50
N MET A 156 -26.41 6.30 -14.22
CA MET A 156 -27.53 5.54 -13.70
C MET A 156 -28.78 6.06 -14.38
N GLN A 157 -29.27 5.31 -15.37
CA GLN A 157 -30.50 5.70 -16.01
C GLN A 157 -31.55 5.42 -14.94
N SER A 158 -32.59 6.24 -14.85
CA SER A 158 -33.62 6.05 -13.83
C SER A 158 -34.21 4.63 -13.81
N GLY A 159 -34.11 3.89 -14.93
CA GLY A 159 -34.46 2.46 -15.02
C GLY A 159 -33.40 1.45 -14.55
N THR A 160 -32.10 1.78 -14.47
CA THR A 160 -31.04 0.85 -13.97
C THR A 160 -30.79 0.97 -12.48
N ALA A 161 -31.20 2.09 -11.88
CA ALA A 161 -31.05 2.40 -10.46
C ALA A 161 -31.48 1.25 -9.52
N SER A 162 -32.67 0.71 -9.73
CA SER A 162 -33.19 -0.38 -8.91
C SER A 162 -32.36 -1.65 -9.04
N ARG A 163 -31.93 -2.00 -10.26
CA ARG A 163 -31.12 -3.19 -10.51
C ARG A 163 -29.73 -3.08 -9.90
N GLU A 164 -29.10 -1.91 -10.00
CA GLU A 164 -27.77 -1.68 -9.42
C GLU A 164 -27.83 -1.66 -7.89
N ARG A 165 -28.92 -1.12 -7.32
CA ARG A 165 -29.20 -1.22 -5.88
C ARG A 165 -29.38 -2.67 -5.44
N GLU A 166 -30.19 -3.45 -6.16
CA GLU A 166 -30.41 -4.88 -5.88
C GLU A 166 -29.09 -5.68 -5.96
N ASP A 167 -28.24 -5.39 -6.95
CA ASP A 167 -26.93 -6.03 -7.11
C ASP A 167 -25.97 -5.66 -5.96
N LEU A 168 -25.89 -4.38 -5.58
CA LEU A 168 -25.10 -3.93 -4.43
C LEU A 168 -25.56 -4.61 -3.13
N GLU A 169 -26.88 -4.63 -2.89
CA GLU A 169 -27.46 -5.30 -1.72
C GLU A 169 -27.16 -6.81 -1.73
N ALA A 170 -27.34 -7.48 -2.86
CA ALA A 170 -27.05 -8.90 -2.99
C ALA A 170 -25.59 -9.22 -2.67
N LYS A 171 -24.64 -8.43 -3.19
CA LYS A 171 -23.20 -8.57 -2.90
C LYS A 171 -22.88 -8.35 -1.43
N LEU A 172 -23.38 -7.28 -0.82
CA LEU A 172 -23.16 -7.02 0.60
C LEU A 172 -23.71 -8.14 1.49
N ARG A 173 -24.91 -8.65 1.18
CA ARG A 173 -25.54 -9.74 1.92
C ARG A 173 -24.83 -11.08 1.75
N ALA A 174 -24.30 -11.37 0.56
CA ALA A 174 -23.55 -12.61 0.30
C ALA A 174 -22.31 -12.76 1.21
N HIS A 175 -21.77 -11.62 1.69
CA HIS A 175 -20.57 -11.58 2.52
C HIS A 175 -20.83 -11.15 3.97
N ALA A 176 -22.09 -10.89 4.36
CA ALA A 176 -22.43 -10.35 5.67
C ALA A 176 -21.98 -11.24 6.85
N SER A 177 -21.98 -12.57 6.69
CA SER A 177 -21.47 -13.49 7.72
C SER A 177 -19.98 -13.33 8.01
N ARG A 178 -19.24 -12.72 7.07
CA ARG A 178 -17.80 -12.41 7.16
C ARG A 178 -17.55 -10.91 7.28
N ALA A 179 -18.56 -10.10 7.63
CA ALA A 179 -18.42 -8.64 7.65
C ALA A 179 -17.33 -8.15 8.63
N ALA A 180 -17.07 -8.90 9.71
CA ALA A 180 -15.97 -8.62 10.64
C ALA A 180 -14.58 -8.97 10.10
N GLU A 181 -14.53 -9.76 9.03
CA GLU A 181 -13.32 -10.17 8.31
C GLU A 181 -13.11 -9.38 7.02
N ILE A 182 -14.03 -8.48 6.65
CA ILE A 182 -13.98 -7.79 5.36
C ILE A 182 -13.81 -6.30 5.55
N CYS A 183 -12.86 -5.73 4.83
CA CYS A 183 -12.66 -4.31 4.72
C CYS A 183 -13.27 -3.83 3.40
N ILE A 184 -14.20 -2.86 3.46
CA ILE A 184 -14.84 -2.32 2.26
C ILE A 184 -14.08 -1.08 1.78
N GLU A 185 -13.85 -0.98 0.47
CA GLU A 185 -13.35 0.22 -0.19
C GLU A 185 -14.40 0.73 -1.19
N TRP A 186 -15.07 1.84 -0.88
CA TRP A 186 -15.99 2.52 -1.78
C TRP A 186 -15.20 3.37 -2.78
N SER A 187 -15.28 3.00 -4.06
CA SER A 187 -14.60 3.66 -5.17
C SER A 187 -15.61 3.97 -6.29
N GLY A 188 -15.14 4.51 -7.41
CA GLY A 188 -16.02 5.01 -8.47
C GLY A 188 -15.31 6.12 -9.24
N LYS A 189 -16.11 6.98 -9.89
CA LYS A 189 -15.58 8.29 -10.30
C LYS A 189 -15.44 9.19 -9.07
N ASP A 190 -16.56 9.65 -8.52
CA ASP A 190 -16.66 10.13 -7.14
C ASP A 190 -17.73 9.30 -6.44
N CYS A 191 -17.31 8.35 -5.60
CA CYS A 191 -18.23 7.44 -4.93
C CYS A 191 -19.25 8.19 -4.06
N LEU A 192 -18.87 9.36 -3.53
CA LEU A 192 -19.72 10.15 -2.65
C LEU A 192 -20.88 10.83 -3.38
N LEU A 193 -20.77 11.01 -4.70
CA LEU A 193 -21.84 11.54 -5.55
C LEU A 193 -22.72 10.45 -6.15
N SER A 194 -22.44 9.18 -5.86
CA SER A 194 -23.32 8.09 -6.27
C SER A 194 -24.66 8.18 -5.53
N PRO A 195 -25.81 8.08 -6.22
CA PRO A 195 -27.12 8.00 -5.56
C PRO A 195 -27.31 6.69 -4.77
N LEU A 196 -26.36 5.74 -4.86
CA LEU A 196 -26.36 4.49 -4.10
C LEU A 196 -25.49 4.57 -2.84
N PHE A 197 -24.65 5.60 -2.67
CA PHE A 197 -23.64 5.65 -1.62
C PHE A 197 -24.25 5.61 -0.22
N ASP A 198 -25.17 6.53 0.09
CA ASP A 198 -25.73 6.65 1.44
C ASP A 198 -26.50 5.39 1.85
N ASP A 199 -27.32 4.83 0.95
CA ASP A 199 -28.10 3.61 1.22
C ASP A 199 -27.19 2.39 1.33
N GLY A 200 -26.18 2.27 0.45
CA GLY A 200 -25.20 1.19 0.47
C GLY A 200 -24.34 1.19 1.74
N LEU A 201 -23.89 2.38 2.17
CA LEU A 201 -23.10 2.55 3.38
C LEU A 201 -23.91 2.20 4.64
N ARG A 202 -25.16 2.65 4.73
CA ARG A 202 -26.09 2.27 5.82
C ARG A 202 -26.28 0.76 5.87
N LEU A 203 -26.58 0.14 4.73
CA LEU A 203 -26.78 -1.30 4.65
C LEU A 203 -25.50 -2.06 5.07
N ALA A 204 -24.32 -1.66 4.60
CA ALA A 204 -23.06 -2.27 5.03
C ALA A 204 -22.85 -2.12 6.55
N HIS A 205 -23.10 -0.93 7.11
CA HIS A 205 -23.02 -0.77 8.55
C HIS A 205 -24.00 -1.68 9.32
N GLU A 206 -25.25 -1.77 8.86
CA GLU A 206 -26.28 -2.66 9.44
C GLU A 206 -25.91 -4.15 9.35
N LEU A 207 -25.24 -4.55 8.26
CA LEU A 207 -24.75 -5.92 8.05
C LEU A 207 -23.47 -6.24 8.86
N GLY A 208 -22.91 -5.28 9.58
CA GLY A 208 -21.80 -5.51 10.51
C GLY A 208 -20.41 -5.15 9.98
N TYR A 209 -20.30 -4.51 8.82
CA TYR A 209 -18.99 -4.03 8.32
C TYR A 209 -18.51 -2.85 9.18
N ARG A 210 -17.21 -2.82 9.55
CA ARG A 210 -16.66 -1.85 10.52
C ARG A 210 -15.36 -1.15 10.12
N ASP A 211 -14.64 -1.65 9.12
CA ASP A 211 -13.45 -0.98 8.58
C ASP A 211 -13.73 -0.65 7.11
N MET A 212 -14.29 0.53 6.87
CA MET A 212 -14.63 0.97 5.53
C MET A 212 -13.77 2.17 5.12
N GLY A 213 -13.43 2.23 3.83
CA GLY A 213 -12.68 3.30 3.19
C GLY A 213 -13.45 3.92 2.04
N ILE A 214 -13.19 5.18 1.76
CA ILE A 214 -13.72 5.89 0.59
C ILE A 214 -12.58 6.41 -0.29
N GLN A 215 -12.79 6.52 -1.59
CA GLN A 215 -11.92 7.27 -2.51
C GLN A 215 -12.72 8.42 -3.11
N THR A 216 -12.25 9.65 -2.92
CA THR A 216 -13.01 10.86 -3.31
C THR A 216 -12.10 12.03 -3.67
N PRO A 217 -12.53 12.92 -4.59
CA PRO A 217 -11.88 14.20 -4.81
C PRO A 217 -12.27 15.28 -3.77
N GLY A 218 -13.12 14.95 -2.79
CA GLY A 218 -13.33 15.72 -1.56
C GLY A 218 -14.48 16.71 -1.55
N SER A 219 -15.22 16.89 -2.66
CA SER A 219 -16.27 17.92 -2.76
C SER A 219 -17.38 17.77 -1.72
N ARG A 220 -17.89 16.54 -1.51
CA ARG A 220 -18.96 16.27 -0.54
C ARG A 220 -18.49 16.33 0.93
N LEU A 221 -17.17 16.29 1.17
CA LEU A 221 -16.62 16.39 2.54
C LEU A 221 -16.86 17.76 3.18
N LEU A 222 -17.23 18.77 2.39
CA LEU A 222 -17.53 20.12 2.86
C LEU A 222 -19.00 20.33 3.21
N GLU A 223 -19.86 19.33 2.98
CA GLU A 223 -21.26 19.39 3.41
C GLU A 223 -21.36 19.25 4.93
N ASP A 224 -22.16 20.13 5.55
CA ASP A 224 -22.35 20.14 7.00
C ASP A 224 -22.80 18.76 7.51
N GLY A 225 -22.02 18.21 8.45
CA GLY A 225 -22.30 16.93 9.09
C GLY A 225 -21.95 15.68 8.26
N PHE A 226 -21.48 15.81 7.01
CA PHE A 226 -21.22 14.65 6.17
C PHE A 226 -20.04 13.79 6.67
N VAL A 227 -18.96 14.40 7.13
CA VAL A 227 -17.84 13.65 7.72
C VAL A 227 -18.25 12.91 9.01
N GLN A 228 -19.15 13.50 9.80
CA GLN A 228 -19.73 12.84 10.96
C GLN A 228 -20.61 11.65 10.55
N PHE A 229 -21.42 11.80 9.49
CA PHE A 229 -22.19 10.71 8.91
C PHE A 229 -21.28 9.53 8.48
N LEU A 230 -20.14 9.79 7.84
CA LEU A 230 -19.16 8.76 7.48
C LEU A 230 -18.64 8.00 8.72
N ARG A 231 -18.31 8.71 9.80
CA ARG A 231 -17.82 8.11 11.06
C ARG A 231 -18.88 7.25 11.73
N GLU A 232 -20.11 7.74 11.82
CA GLU A 232 -21.25 7.01 12.41
C GLU A 232 -21.49 5.69 11.69
N HIS A 233 -21.20 5.63 10.40
CA HIS A 233 -21.31 4.43 9.58
C HIS A 233 -19.99 3.68 9.42
N SER A 234 -19.02 3.85 10.33
CA SER A 234 -17.77 3.05 10.35
C SER A 234 -16.85 3.20 9.13
N VAL A 235 -16.91 4.34 8.45
CA VAL A 235 -15.85 4.75 7.52
C VAL A 235 -14.71 5.35 8.34
N VAL A 236 -13.52 4.79 8.19
CA VAL A 236 -12.32 5.14 8.98
C VAL A 236 -11.09 5.40 8.11
N ARG A 237 -11.19 5.16 6.80
CA ARG A 237 -10.13 5.39 5.81
C ARG A 237 -10.64 6.32 4.71
N ALA A 238 -9.77 7.16 4.17
CA ALA A 238 -10.09 8.02 3.03
C ALA A 238 -8.88 8.17 2.11
N GLY A 239 -9.08 7.91 0.82
CA GLY A 239 -8.15 8.23 -0.25
C GLY A 239 -8.55 9.55 -0.93
N LEU A 240 -7.60 10.47 -1.05
CA LEU A 240 -7.76 11.72 -1.80
C LEU A 240 -6.69 11.83 -2.89
N THR A 241 -7.06 12.45 -4.02
CA THR A 241 -6.10 12.76 -5.11
C THR A 241 -5.60 14.20 -4.97
N ALA A 242 -4.29 14.37 -4.79
CA ALA A 242 -3.64 15.66 -4.56
C ALA A 242 -2.89 16.12 -5.82
N HIS A 243 -3.58 16.77 -6.76
CA HIS A 243 -3.06 17.02 -8.11
C HIS A 243 -1.77 17.86 -8.19
N ALA A 244 -1.66 18.98 -7.47
CA ALA A 244 -0.53 19.90 -7.59
C ALA A 244 -0.32 20.80 -6.34
N GLY A 245 0.81 21.51 -6.30
CA GLY A 245 1.18 22.38 -5.16
C GLY A 245 0.53 23.77 -5.19
N ASP A 246 0.05 24.21 -6.35
CA ASP A 246 -0.57 25.51 -6.57
C ASP A 246 -1.99 25.37 -7.14
N GLU A 247 -2.81 26.39 -6.90
CA GLU A 247 -4.23 26.39 -7.26
C GLU A 247 -4.46 26.27 -8.77
N ALA A 248 -3.71 27.01 -9.58
CA ALA A 248 -3.90 27.04 -11.03
C ALA A 248 -3.66 25.66 -11.66
N THR A 249 -2.53 25.03 -11.34
CA THR A 249 -2.19 23.70 -11.86
C THR A 249 -3.14 22.64 -11.30
N PHE A 250 -3.52 22.73 -10.02
CA PHE A 250 -4.43 21.76 -9.39
C PHE A 250 -5.81 21.77 -10.06
N ASP A 251 -6.37 22.97 -10.26
CA ASP A 251 -7.68 23.17 -10.86
C ASP A 251 -7.69 22.77 -12.35
N GLU A 252 -6.63 23.11 -13.08
CA GLU A 252 -6.47 22.72 -14.49
C GLU A 252 -6.38 21.21 -14.65
N VAL A 253 -5.52 20.55 -13.87
CA VAL A 253 -5.31 19.09 -13.93
C VAL A 253 -6.55 18.34 -13.45
N GLY A 254 -7.25 18.85 -12.42
CA GLY A 254 -8.50 18.30 -11.92
C GLY A 254 -9.75 18.67 -12.75
N GLY A 255 -9.59 19.54 -13.75
CA GLY A 255 -10.67 19.98 -14.65
C GLY A 255 -11.81 20.72 -13.96
N LYS A 256 -11.57 21.38 -12.82
CA LYS A 256 -12.59 22.11 -12.06
C LYS A 256 -11.98 23.27 -11.28
N ALA A 257 -12.51 24.48 -11.48
CA ALA A 257 -12.14 25.64 -10.68
C ALA A 257 -12.54 25.45 -9.20
N GLY A 258 -11.66 25.89 -8.28
CA GLY A 258 -11.81 25.72 -6.83
C GLY A 258 -11.44 24.33 -6.31
N ALA A 259 -10.93 23.44 -7.17
CA ALA A 259 -10.52 22.09 -6.80
C ALA A 259 -9.50 22.07 -5.68
N TYR A 260 -8.52 22.97 -5.77
CA TYR A 260 -7.46 23.13 -4.81
C TYR A 260 -8.02 23.41 -3.41
N ASN A 261 -8.88 24.42 -3.29
CA ASN A 261 -9.47 24.81 -2.02
C ASN A 261 -10.36 23.70 -1.44
N THR A 262 -11.13 23.02 -2.30
CA THR A 262 -11.93 21.87 -1.90
C THR A 262 -11.07 20.73 -1.34
N PHE A 263 -9.96 20.40 -2.00
CA PHE A 263 -9.06 19.33 -1.56
C PHE A 263 -8.49 19.62 -0.17
N TRP A 264 -7.94 20.83 0.05
CA TRP A 264 -7.31 21.16 1.34
C TRP A 264 -8.33 21.21 2.47
N ALA A 265 -9.49 21.83 2.24
CA ALA A 265 -10.55 21.86 3.24
C ALA A 265 -11.08 20.45 3.55
N GLY A 266 -11.22 19.58 2.54
CA GLY A 266 -11.63 18.18 2.73
C GLY A 266 -10.60 17.36 3.51
N LEU A 267 -9.30 17.54 3.21
CA LEU A 267 -8.21 16.92 3.95
C LEU A 267 -8.23 17.32 5.43
N GLU A 268 -8.37 18.62 5.72
CA GLU A 268 -8.44 19.14 7.08
C GLU A 268 -9.66 18.59 7.84
N GLN A 269 -10.83 18.51 7.20
CA GLN A 269 -12.03 17.92 7.79
C GLN A 269 -11.83 16.44 8.15
N LEU A 270 -11.22 15.65 7.27
CA LEU A 270 -10.93 14.24 7.53
C LEU A 270 -9.94 14.06 8.68
N LEU A 271 -8.85 14.83 8.69
CA LEU A 271 -7.84 14.75 9.75
C LEU A 271 -8.38 15.20 11.10
N ALA A 272 -9.23 16.24 11.13
CA ALA A 272 -9.89 16.69 12.35
C ALA A 272 -10.89 15.68 12.95
N ASN A 273 -11.27 14.66 12.17
CA ASN A 273 -12.21 13.60 12.57
C ASN A 273 -11.53 12.21 12.60
N ASP A 274 -10.22 12.16 12.81
CA ASP A 274 -9.41 10.95 13.01
C ASP A 274 -9.56 9.90 11.89
N PHE A 275 -9.64 10.33 10.64
CA PHE A 275 -9.54 9.43 9.49
C PHE A 275 -8.09 9.06 9.20
N ARG A 276 -7.88 7.79 8.80
CA ARG A 276 -6.62 7.36 8.18
C ARG A 276 -6.63 7.80 6.72
N VAL A 277 -5.83 8.82 6.39
CA VAL A 277 -5.83 9.40 5.04
C VAL A 277 -4.66 8.86 4.20
N SER A 278 -4.97 8.41 3.00
CA SER A 278 -4.01 8.16 1.92
C SER A 278 -4.13 9.24 0.84
N LEU A 279 -2.99 9.73 0.38
CA LEU A 279 -2.91 10.76 -0.64
C LEU A 279 -2.25 10.17 -1.89
N GLU A 280 -2.96 10.24 -3.01
CA GLU A 280 -2.44 9.85 -4.31
C GLU A 280 -2.07 11.09 -5.11
N VAL A 281 -0.82 11.15 -5.58
CA VAL A 281 -0.26 12.31 -6.29
C VAL A 281 0.01 11.91 -7.74
N PRO A 282 -0.90 12.27 -8.69
CA PRO A 282 -0.69 11.98 -10.10
C PRO A 282 0.49 12.78 -10.63
N CYS A 283 1.48 12.07 -11.14
CA CYS A 283 2.65 12.66 -11.76
C CYS A 283 2.48 12.60 -13.28
N VAL A 284 1.90 13.66 -13.83
CA VAL A 284 1.68 13.88 -15.27
C VAL A 284 2.58 15.01 -15.77
N ALA A 285 2.69 15.18 -17.09
CA ALA A 285 3.56 16.19 -17.69
C ALA A 285 3.36 17.61 -17.15
N LYS A 286 2.15 17.95 -16.67
CA LYS A 286 1.85 19.27 -16.08
C LYS A 286 2.24 19.42 -14.60
N THR A 287 2.27 18.34 -13.83
CA THR A 287 2.44 18.40 -12.37
C THR A 287 3.86 18.06 -11.92
N VAL A 288 4.61 17.33 -12.75
CA VAL A 288 5.88 16.72 -12.35
C VAL A 288 6.97 17.72 -11.96
N ASP A 289 7.05 18.88 -12.61
CA ASP A 289 8.05 19.89 -12.29
C ASP A 289 7.80 20.56 -10.93
N GLY A 290 6.54 20.58 -10.47
CA GLY A 290 6.13 21.07 -9.15
C GLY A 290 6.09 19.99 -8.06
N LEU A 291 6.36 18.73 -8.41
CA LEU A 291 6.16 17.57 -7.55
C LEU A 291 6.88 17.69 -6.21
N ALA A 292 8.17 18.02 -6.25
CA ALA A 292 9.02 18.04 -5.07
C ALA A 292 8.53 19.06 -4.01
N GLN A 293 8.08 20.24 -4.45
CA GLN A 293 7.54 21.27 -3.58
C GLN A 293 6.15 20.87 -3.02
N HIS A 294 5.31 20.29 -3.87
CA HIS A 294 3.97 19.83 -3.48
C HIS A 294 4.05 18.72 -2.42
N VAL A 295 4.82 17.68 -2.67
CA VAL A 295 4.94 16.55 -1.75
C VAL A 295 5.64 16.96 -0.46
N ALA A 296 6.62 17.88 -0.49
CA ALA A 296 7.22 18.45 0.71
C ALA A 296 6.18 19.13 1.63
N LYS A 297 5.11 19.72 1.07
CA LYS A 297 3.98 20.23 1.85
C LYS A 297 3.15 19.07 2.41
N LEU A 298 2.84 18.06 1.60
CA LEU A 298 2.00 16.92 2.01
C LEU A 298 2.64 16.07 3.12
N VAL A 299 3.97 15.88 3.14
CA VAL A 299 4.65 15.06 4.15
C VAL A 299 4.53 15.63 5.57
N SER A 300 4.17 16.92 5.70
CA SER A 300 3.89 17.56 7.00
C SER A 300 2.59 17.08 7.64
N TYR A 301 1.70 16.44 6.88
CA TYR A 301 0.46 15.84 7.36
C TYR A 301 0.67 14.36 7.71
N PRO A 302 -0.11 13.80 8.66
CA PRO A 302 -0.01 12.40 9.07
C PRO A 302 -0.69 11.42 8.09
N CYS A 303 -0.44 11.58 6.79
CA CYS A 303 -1.05 10.78 5.72
C CYS A 303 -0.04 9.81 5.09
N SER A 304 -0.49 8.68 4.54
CA SER A 304 0.33 7.96 3.55
C SER A 304 0.30 8.71 2.22
N ILE A 305 1.41 8.67 1.47
CA ILE A 305 1.55 9.41 0.21
C ILE A 305 2.12 8.46 -0.84
N THR A 306 1.43 8.36 -1.97
CA THR A 306 1.86 7.62 -3.15
C THR A 306 1.94 8.57 -4.34
N CYS A 307 3.13 8.75 -4.90
CA CYS A 307 3.33 9.40 -6.18
C CYS A 307 3.22 8.35 -7.28
N PHE A 308 2.19 8.45 -8.12
CA PHE A 308 2.01 7.53 -9.24
C PHE A 308 2.31 8.26 -10.55
N PHE A 309 3.33 7.79 -11.26
CA PHE A 309 3.69 8.29 -12.57
C PHE A 309 2.77 7.69 -13.61
N TRP A 310 1.97 8.55 -14.22
CA TRP A 310 0.82 8.11 -14.99
C TRP A 310 1.17 7.90 -16.46
N TYR A 311 0.57 6.85 -17.03
CA TYR A 311 0.72 6.44 -18.41
C TYR A 311 -0.67 6.23 -19.02
N PRO A 312 -0.97 6.77 -20.20
CA PRO A 312 -2.24 6.52 -20.87
C PRO A 312 -2.43 5.04 -21.16
N ASP A 313 -3.67 4.57 -21.06
CA ASP A 313 -4.08 3.28 -21.61
C ASP A 313 -4.19 3.36 -23.15
N GLU A 314 -4.51 2.23 -23.79
CA GLU A 314 -4.67 2.15 -25.25
C GLU A 314 -5.75 3.11 -25.78
N ASP A 315 -6.80 3.39 -24.99
CA ASP A 315 -7.87 4.32 -25.34
C ASP A 315 -7.41 5.79 -25.30
N MET A 316 -6.28 6.06 -24.65
CA MET A 316 -5.68 7.38 -24.47
C MET A 316 -4.30 7.53 -25.15
N ASP A 317 -3.88 6.58 -25.99
CA ASP A 317 -2.53 6.53 -26.58
C ASP A 317 -2.09 7.88 -27.21
N GLY A 318 -3.00 8.52 -27.97
CA GLY A 318 -2.75 9.83 -28.59
C GLY A 318 -2.49 11.00 -27.62
N THR A 319 -2.69 10.79 -26.32
CA THR A 319 -2.44 11.79 -25.26
C THR A 319 -1.08 11.63 -24.59
N PHE A 320 -0.31 10.57 -24.90
CA PHE A 320 1.00 10.37 -24.30
C PHE A 320 1.92 11.59 -24.46
N PRO A 321 2.04 12.24 -25.64
CA PRO A 321 2.93 13.40 -25.79
C PRO A 321 2.56 14.61 -24.92
N THR A 322 1.31 14.70 -24.47
CA THR A 322 0.79 15.85 -23.71
C THR A 322 0.64 15.56 -22.22
N ILE A 323 0.38 14.31 -21.83
CA ILE A 323 0.03 13.93 -20.45
C ILE A 323 1.00 12.88 -19.89
N GLY A 324 1.50 11.99 -20.75
CA GLY A 324 2.40 10.90 -20.39
C GLY A 324 3.73 11.37 -19.80
N MET A 325 4.41 10.44 -19.13
CA MET A 325 5.63 10.75 -18.38
C MET A 325 6.87 10.03 -18.92
N PRO A 326 7.77 10.71 -19.66
CA PRO A 326 9.07 10.16 -20.00
C PRO A 326 9.89 9.81 -18.74
N TYR A 327 10.53 8.64 -18.66
CA TYR A 327 11.28 8.24 -17.45
C TYR A 327 12.40 9.22 -17.11
N ALA A 328 13.09 9.80 -18.09
CA ALA A 328 14.13 10.79 -17.83
C ALA A 328 13.61 11.99 -17.01
N ARG A 329 12.39 12.46 -17.31
CA ARG A 329 11.77 13.57 -16.56
C ARG A 329 11.27 13.10 -15.20
N ALA A 330 10.73 11.89 -15.14
CA ALA A 330 10.26 11.26 -13.91
C ALA A 330 11.41 11.07 -12.89
N ILE A 331 12.55 10.55 -13.35
CA ILE A 331 13.79 10.37 -12.58
C ILE A 331 14.29 11.72 -12.07
N ALA A 332 14.37 12.74 -12.92
CA ALA A 332 14.79 14.09 -12.51
C ALA A 332 13.87 14.68 -11.42
N ALA A 333 12.56 14.40 -11.47
CA ALA A 333 11.63 14.83 -10.44
C ALA A 333 11.80 14.04 -9.13
N LEU A 334 12.12 12.74 -9.21
CA LEU A 334 12.45 11.92 -8.04
C LEU A 334 13.74 12.41 -7.35
N GLU A 335 14.75 12.85 -8.11
CA GLU A 335 15.97 13.44 -7.55
C GLU A 335 15.66 14.70 -6.75
N GLN A 336 14.89 15.62 -7.32
CA GLN A 336 14.46 16.84 -6.63
C GLN A 336 13.57 16.53 -5.42
N LEU A 337 12.71 15.51 -5.53
CA LEU A 337 11.83 15.09 -4.45
C LEU A 337 12.66 14.56 -3.26
N ARG A 338 13.63 13.69 -3.53
CA ARG A 338 14.54 13.12 -2.52
C ARG A 338 15.26 14.19 -1.68
N GLU A 339 15.64 15.31 -2.29
CA GLU A 339 16.31 16.40 -1.59
C GLU A 339 15.41 17.10 -0.56
N ARG A 340 14.10 16.94 -0.67
CA ARG A 340 13.10 17.68 0.11
C ARG A 340 12.26 16.84 1.04
N VAL A 341 12.20 15.53 0.82
CA VAL A 341 11.39 14.61 1.64
C VAL A 341 12.26 13.65 2.43
N PRO A 342 11.85 13.28 3.65
CA PRO A 342 12.55 12.22 4.38
C PRO A 342 12.50 10.89 3.64
N ALA A 343 13.57 10.11 3.76
CA ALA A 343 13.59 8.74 3.24
C ALA A 343 12.42 7.92 3.81
N GLN A 344 11.89 7.02 3.00
CA GLN A 344 10.85 6.08 3.40
C GLN A 344 9.57 6.79 3.90
N ARG A 345 9.26 7.95 3.30
CA ARG A 345 8.04 8.72 3.59
C ARG A 345 7.01 8.67 2.47
N VAL A 346 7.46 8.44 1.24
CA VAL A 346 6.67 8.49 0.01
C VAL A 346 6.82 7.16 -0.73
N ALA A 347 5.71 6.61 -1.20
CA ALA A 347 5.69 5.48 -2.12
C ALA A 347 5.67 5.97 -3.57
N ILE A 348 6.34 5.22 -4.45
CA ILE A 348 6.44 5.47 -5.88
C ILE A 348 5.78 4.32 -6.64
N ASP A 349 5.01 4.67 -7.66
CA ASP A 349 4.36 3.75 -8.58
C ASP A 349 4.47 4.26 -10.04
N GLY A 350 4.33 3.37 -11.01
CA GLY A 350 4.37 3.67 -12.46
C GLY A 350 5.77 3.71 -13.10
N ILE A 351 6.84 3.80 -12.30
CA ILE A 351 8.22 3.65 -12.80
C ILE A 351 8.80 2.33 -12.28
N PRO A 352 9.46 1.51 -13.11
CA PRO A 352 10.12 0.31 -12.64
C PRO A 352 11.40 0.67 -11.85
N GLU A 353 11.65 -0.03 -10.75
CA GLU A 353 12.84 0.14 -9.89
C GLU A 353 14.16 0.08 -10.68
N CYS A 354 14.22 -0.70 -11.76
CA CYS A 354 15.40 -0.82 -12.61
C CYS A 354 15.70 0.44 -13.45
N ALA A 355 14.76 1.36 -13.61
CA ALA A 355 14.96 2.59 -14.37
C ALA A 355 15.59 3.73 -13.55
N VAL A 356 15.66 3.60 -12.22
CA VAL A 356 16.24 4.64 -11.35
C VAL A 356 17.61 4.23 -10.81
N ALA A 357 18.36 5.17 -10.24
CA ALA A 357 19.61 4.90 -9.53
C ALA A 357 19.34 4.21 -8.15
N SER A 358 20.35 3.55 -7.58
CA SER A 358 20.21 2.78 -6.33
C SER A 358 19.86 3.66 -5.14
N ASP A 359 20.40 4.85 -5.09
CA ASP A 359 20.16 5.84 -4.05
C ASP A 359 18.73 6.40 -4.07
N LEU A 360 18.07 6.47 -5.23
CA LEU A 360 16.63 6.74 -5.33
C LEU A 360 15.80 5.52 -4.88
N ARG A 361 16.20 4.31 -5.29
CA ARG A 361 15.50 3.08 -4.85
C ARG A 361 15.47 2.92 -3.34
N GLU A 362 16.61 3.17 -2.69
CA GLU A 362 16.75 3.09 -1.24
C GLU A 362 16.05 4.22 -0.49
N HIS A 363 15.78 5.34 -1.16
CA HIS A 363 15.13 6.48 -0.53
C HIS A 363 13.61 6.34 -0.49
N PHE A 364 12.98 5.71 -1.48
CA PHE A 364 11.51 5.61 -1.56
C PHE A 364 10.99 4.20 -1.26
N PHE A 365 9.68 4.09 -0.99
CA PHE A 365 8.97 2.81 -1.08
C PHE A 365 8.50 2.58 -2.50
N TRP A 366 8.48 1.32 -2.95
CA TRP A 366 7.95 0.96 -4.26
C TRP A 366 6.63 0.22 -4.06
N SER A 367 5.56 0.81 -4.56
CA SER A 367 4.21 0.25 -4.49
C SER A 367 3.85 -0.22 -5.88
N TYR A 368 3.58 -1.51 -6.02
CA TYR A 368 3.14 -2.10 -7.28
C TYR A 368 1.83 -2.84 -7.02
N GLY A 369 0.77 -2.48 -7.77
CA GLY A 369 -0.53 -3.17 -7.70
C GLY A 369 -1.58 -2.57 -6.77
N GLY A 370 -1.49 -1.27 -6.45
CA GLY A 370 -2.53 -0.53 -5.72
C GLY A 370 -2.98 0.73 -6.47
N GLY A 371 -4.14 1.28 -6.11
CA GLY A 371 -4.61 2.60 -6.58
C GLY A 371 -4.89 2.69 -8.08
N HIS A 372 -4.70 3.89 -8.64
CA HIS A 372 -5.02 4.23 -10.04
C HIS A 372 -4.24 3.43 -11.11
N MET A 373 -3.12 2.80 -10.76
CA MET A 373 -2.31 2.01 -11.71
C MET A 373 -2.86 0.60 -11.96
N THR A 374 -3.88 0.17 -11.20
CA THR A 374 -4.53 -1.14 -11.38
C THR A 374 -5.25 -1.31 -12.73
N PHE A 375 -5.46 -0.22 -13.46
CA PHE A 375 -6.12 -0.20 -14.77
C PHE A 375 -5.15 -0.15 -15.96
N ILE A 376 -3.84 -0.07 -15.69
CA ILE A 376 -2.82 0.00 -16.74
C ILE A 376 -2.23 -1.40 -16.90
N ASP A 377 -2.20 -1.86 -18.15
CA ASP A 377 -1.46 -3.07 -18.49
C ASP A 377 0.05 -2.82 -18.41
N PHE A 378 0.79 -3.84 -17.98
CA PHE A 378 2.24 -3.81 -17.92
C PHE A 378 2.83 -5.00 -18.65
N GLU A 379 3.94 -4.76 -19.34
CA GLU A 379 4.69 -5.76 -20.06
C GLU A 379 6.06 -6.01 -19.44
N ARG A 380 6.42 -7.29 -19.32
CA ARG A 380 7.77 -7.68 -18.93
C ARG A 380 8.67 -7.70 -20.15
N VAL A 381 9.65 -6.79 -20.17
CA VAL A 381 10.72 -6.77 -21.19
C VAL A 381 11.71 -7.92 -20.98
N PRO A 382 12.56 -8.28 -21.97
CA PRO A 382 13.50 -9.40 -21.83
C PRO A 382 14.39 -9.35 -20.58
N ALA A 383 14.82 -8.16 -20.16
CA ALA A 383 15.60 -7.96 -18.94
C ALA A 383 14.87 -8.39 -17.65
N CYS A 384 13.53 -8.40 -17.64
CA CYS A 384 12.76 -8.82 -16.47
C CYS A 384 12.94 -10.31 -16.13
N ALA A 385 13.37 -11.15 -17.08
CA ALA A 385 13.50 -12.59 -16.88
C ALA A 385 14.49 -12.95 -15.76
N SER A 386 15.54 -12.14 -15.58
CA SER A 386 16.61 -12.32 -14.60
C SER A 386 16.64 -11.21 -13.54
N CYS A 387 15.58 -10.40 -13.44
CA CYS A 387 15.52 -9.27 -12.51
C CYS A 387 15.05 -9.73 -11.13
N SER A 388 15.75 -9.34 -10.06
CA SER A 388 15.38 -9.70 -8.69
C SER A 388 14.08 -9.08 -8.17
N ALA A 389 13.54 -8.08 -8.86
CA ALA A 389 12.22 -7.50 -8.56
C ALA A 389 11.06 -8.13 -9.37
N ARG A 390 11.32 -9.17 -10.18
CA ARG A 390 10.33 -9.77 -11.10
C ARG A 390 9.00 -10.13 -10.42
N ASP A 391 9.04 -10.64 -9.19
CA ASP A 391 7.84 -11.14 -8.51
C ASP A 391 6.95 -10.03 -7.93
N ARG A 392 7.47 -8.80 -7.81
CA ARG A 392 6.72 -7.65 -7.31
C ARG A 392 6.48 -6.55 -8.35
N CYS A 393 7.39 -6.37 -9.30
CA CYS A 393 7.29 -5.34 -10.32
C CYS A 393 6.45 -5.85 -11.51
N PRO A 394 5.41 -5.10 -11.93
CA PRO A 394 4.51 -5.55 -13.00
C PRO A 394 5.16 -5.45 -14.38
N GLY A 395 6.18 -4.60 -14.54
CA GLY A 395 6.90 -4.40 -15.80
C GLY A 395 6.88 -2.94 -16.23
N VAL A 396 6.78 -2.74 -17.54
CA VAL A 396 6.79 -1.42 -18.19
C VAL A 396 5.44 -1.19 -18.88
N PRO A 397 4.84 0.00 -18.78
CA PRO A 397 3.62 0.32 -19.55
C PRO A 397 3.86 0.17 -21.07
N PRO A 398 3.01 -0.57 -21.81
CA PRO A 398 3.17 -0.76 -23.26
C PRO A 398 3.28 0.56 -24.03
N VAL A 399 2.45 1.54 -23.67
CA VAL A 399 2.50 2.88 -24.31
C VAL A 399 3.86 3.55 -24.18
N TYR A 400 4.56 3.31 -23.07
CA TYR A 400 5.90 3.85 -22.89
C TYR A 400 6.89 3.23 -23.88
N LEU A 401 6.83 1.91 -24.06
CA LEU A 401 7.67 1.16 -25.00
C LEU A 401 7.45 1.58 -26.46
N GLN A 402 6.24 2.05 -26.80
CA GLN A 402 5.94 2.54 -28.14
C GLN A 402 6.58 3.90 -28.44
N HIS A 403 6.76 4.74 -27.43
CA HIS A 403 7.28 6.11 -27.57
C HIS A 403 8.76 6.26 -27.22
N HIS A 404 9.33 5.33 -26.45
CA HIS A 404 10.66 5.47 -25.91
C HIS A 404 11.46 4.18 -25.97
N GLU A 405 12.72 4.32 -26.40
CA GLU A 405 13.74 3.31 -26.15
C GLU A 405 14.38 3.62 -24.78
N PHE A 406 14.47 2.60 -23.93
CA PHE A 406 15.11 2.69 -22.63
C PHE A 406 15.87 1.40 -22.34
N GLU A 407 17.09 1.53 -21.83
CA GLU A 407 17.87 0.37 -21.40
C GLU A 407 17.43 -0.02 -19.98
N TYR A 408 16.93 -1.24 -19.83
CA TYR A 408 16.46 -1.77 -18.55
C TYR A 408 17.51 -2.71 -17.96
N PRO A 409 18.45 -2.22 -17.13
CA PRO A 409 19.39 -3.11 -16.47
C PRO A 409 18.62 -3.96 -15.44
N PRO A 410 18.66 -5.30 -15.51
CA PRO A 410 18.04 -6.12 -14.48
C PRO A 410 18.63 -5.76 -13.12
N LEU A 411 17.77 -5.64 -12.11
CA LEU A 411 18.28 -5.49 -10.75
C LEU A 411 19.03 -6.77 -10.40
N PRO A 412 20.28 -6.65 -9.91
CA PRO A 412 21.03 -7.82 -9.51
C PRO A 412 20.26 -8.54 -8.39
N ASP A 413 20.45 -9.85 -8.29
CA ASP A 413 20.12 -10.54 -7.05
C ASP A 413 20.82 -9.81 -5.92
N VAL A 414 20.02 -9.35 -4.96
CA VAL A 414 20.57 -8.78 -3.74
C VAL A 414 21.20 -9.96 -3.02
N ALA A 415 22.50 -10.17 -3.27
CA ALA A 415 23.28 -11.15 -2.54
C ALA A 415 22.97 -10.91 -1.06
N PRO A 416 22.59 -11.95 -0.31
CA PRO A 416 22.24 -11.78 1.10
C PRO A 416 23.43 -11.05 1.75
N ALA A 417 23.19 -9.82 2.25
CA ALA A 417 24.26 -8.94 2.72
C ALA A 417 25.21 -9.74 3.62
N GLN A 418 26.47 -9.85 3.20
CA GLN A 418 27.48 -10.70 3.86
C GLN A 418 27.73 -10.22 5.28
#